data_AF-A0A0G1KUY1-F1
#
_entry.id   AF-A0A0G1KUY1-F1
#
_cell.length_a   1.000
_cell.length_b   1.000
_cell.length_c   1.000
_cell.angle_alpha   90.00
_cell.angle_beta   90.00
_cell.angle_gamma   90.00
#
_symmetry.space_group_name_H-M   'P 1'
#
loop_
_entity.id
_entity.type
_entity.pdbx_description
1 polymer ?
#
loop_
_entity_poly.entity_id
_entity_poly.type
_entity_poly.pdbx_seq_one_letter_code
_entity_poly.pdbx_strand_id
1 'polypeptide(L)' 'MSDALLLEMEKEIREWKVGTSKTWPYNLPGVDAELVDLMQEFLDRTLGKGKFKVSMADFALSLKIERIS' A
#
# COMPACT_ATOMS: atom_id res chain seq x y z
N MET A 1 8.53 10.52 -1.86
CA MET A 1 7.06 10.48 -2.10
C MET A 1 6.47 11.76 -1.52
N SER A 2 5.53 12.44 -2.17
CA SER A 2 4.94 13.67 -1.60
C SER A 2 3.89 13.34 -0.53
N ASP A 3 3.84 14.10 0.56
CA ASP A 3 2.89 13.90 1.67
C ASP A 3 1.43 13.95 1.22
N ALA A 4 1.13 14.74 0.19
CA ALA A 4 -0.20 14.82 -0.42
C ALA A 4 -0.67 13.47 -0.99
N LEU A 5 0.25 12.74 -1.63
CA LEU A 5 -0.07 11.43 -2.22
C LEU A 5 -0.37 10.38 -1.15
N LEU A 6 0.42 10.39 -0.07
CA LEU A 6 0.21 9.52 1.08
C LEU A 6 -1.16 9.75 1.73
N LEU A 7 -1.55 11.02 1.88
CA LEU A 7 -2.83 11.38 2.47
C LEU A 7 -4.03 10.94 1.61
N GLU A 8 -3.94 11.08 0.29
CA GLU A 8 -4.99 10.62 -0.62
C GLU A 8 -5.12 9.10 -0.61
N MET A 9 -3.99 8.38 -0.64
CA MET A 9 -3.99 6.93 -0.51
C MET A 9 -4.60 6.46 0.82
N GLU A 10 -4.25 7.10 1.92
CA GLU A 10 -4.78 6.75 3.24
C GLU A 10 -6.32 6.90 3.27
N LYS A 11 -6.85 8.01 2.74
CA LYS A 11 -8.30 8.24 2.65
C LYS A 11 -8.99 7.14 1.85
N GLU A 12 -8.45 6.79 0.68
CA GLU A 12 -9.00 5.73 -0.15
C GLU A 12 -9.01 4.38 0.59
N ILE A 13 -7.89 4.01 1.20
CA ILE A 13 -7.68 2.70 1.83
C ILE A 13 -8.55 2.54 3.09
N ARG A 14 -8.85 3.61 3.82
CA ARG A 14 -9.74 3.58 5.00
C ARG A 14 -11.14 3.08 4.65
N GLU A 15 -11.63 3.37 3.46
CA GLU A 15 -12.98 3.01 2.99
C GLU A 15 -13.08 1.58 2.45
N TRP A 16 -11.94 0.90 2.28
CA TRP A 16 -11.91 -0.43 1.71
C TRP A 16 -12.57 -1.47 2.61
N LYS A 17 -13.28 -2.42 2.01
CA LYS A 17 -13.80 -3.59 2.72
C LYS A 17 -12.73 -4.67 2.81
N VAL A 18 -12.80 -5.56 3.80
CA VAL A 18 -11.94 -6.75 3.87
C VAL A 18 -12.05 -7.54 2.56
N GLY A 19 -10.92 -8.00 2.04
CA GLY A 19 -10.77 -8.65 0.73
C GLY A 19 -10.62 -7.67 -0.45
N THR A 20 -10.72 -6.36 -0.22
CA THR A 20 -10.44 -5.36 -1.26
C THR A 20 -8.93 -5.28 -1.46
N SER A 21 -8.48 -5.36 -2.71
CA SER A 21 -7.09 -5.15 -3.08
C SER A 21 -7.01 -4.20 -4.28
N LYS A 22 -5.95 -3.40 -4.31
CA LYS A 22 -5.61 -2.56 -5.46
C LYS A 22 -4.12 -2.66 -5.72
N THR A 23 -3.78 -2.67 -7.00
CA THR A 23 -2.41 -2.50 -7.46
C THR A 23 -2.30 -1.05 -7.89
N TRP A 24 -1.38 -0.30 -7.30
CA TRP A 24 -1.11 1.07 -7.74
C TRP A 24 0.06 1.05 -8.71
N PRO A 25 -0.17 1.42 -9.98
CA PRO A 25 0.89 1.82 -10.87
C PRO A 25 1.23 3.27 -10.54
N TYR A 26 1.87 3.50 -9.39
CA TYR A 26 2.74 4.66 -9.36
C TYR A 26 3.95 4.22 -10.15
N ASN A 27 4.32 5.01 -11.14
CA ASN A 27 5.58 4.93 -11.87
C ASN A 27 6.71 5.23 -10.87
N LEU A 28 6.83 4.39 -9.82
CA LEU A 28 7.80 4.39 -8.76
C LEU A 28 8.94 3.56 -9.33
N PRO A 29 9.94 4.20 -9.98
CA PRO A 29 11.15 3.48 -10.31
C PRO A 29 11.69 2.85 -9.02
N GLY A 30 11.88 1.52 -9.03
CA GLY A 30 12.39 0.80 -7.87
C GLY A 30 11.34 0.43 -6.82
N VAL A 31 10.16 -0.09 -7.22
CA VAL A 31 9.41 -0.93 -6.28
C VAL A 31 10.26 -2.15 -5.96
N ASP A 32 10.84 -2.12 -4.77
CA ASP A 32 11.70 -3.15 -4.21
C ASP A 32 11.18 -3.56 -2.82
N ALA A 33 11.92 -4.46 -2.17
CA ALA A 33 11.55 -4.94 -0.84
C ALA A 33 11.53 -3.82 0.21
N GLU A 34 12.44 -2.84 0.12
CA GLU A 34 12.54 -1.74 1.09
C GLU A 34 11.29 -0.85 1.03
N LEU A 35 10.82 -0.54 -0.18
CA LEU A 35 9.57 0.22 -0.33
C LEU A 35 8.35 -0.56 0.17
N VAL A 36 8.30 -1.88 -0.06
CA VAL A 36 7.22 -2.72 0.46
C VAL A 36 7.19 -2.68 1.99
N ASP A 37 8.35 -2.83 2.63
CA ASP A 37 8.47 -2.78 4.08
C ASP A 37 8.08 -1.40 4.62
N LEU A 38 8.56 -0.32 4.01
CA LEU A 38 8.21 1.05 4.40
C LEU A 38 6.70 1.31 4.29
N MET A 39 6.07 0.83 3.22
CA MET A 39 4.62 0.96 3.03
C MET A 39 3.84 0.10 4.00
N GLN A 40 4.33 -1.12 4.32
CA GLN A 40 3.72 -1.97 5.33
C GLN A 40 3.77 -1.31 6.71
N GLU A 41 4.92 -0.77 7.10
CA GLU A 41 5.08 -0.04 8.36
C GLU A 41 4.20 1.21 8.43
N PHE A 42 4.11 1.97 7.34
CA PHE A 42 3.24 3.14 7.26
C PHE A 42 1.78 2.77 7.54
N LEU A 43 1.25 1.74 6.86
CA LEU A 43 -0.13 1.30 7.04
C LEU A 43 -0.38 0.70 8.42
N ASP A 44 0.57 -0.10 8.94
CA ASP A 44 0.48 -0.66 10.29
C ASP A 44 0.41 0.45 11.35
N ARG A 45 1.15 1.55 11.16
CA ARG A 45 1.16 2.70 12.06
C ARG A 45 -0.08 3.59 11.94
N THR A 46 -0.58 3.84 10.73
CA THR A 46 -1.70 4.76 10.48
C THR A 46 -3.07 4.12 10.57
N LEU A 47 -3.20 2.89 10.09
CA LEU A 47 -4.48 2.18 9.96
C LEU A 47 -4.58 0.95 10.86
N GLY A 48 -3.47 0.52 11.47
CA GLY A 48 -3.41 -0.54 12.46
C GLY A 48 -2.71 -1.79 11.94
N LYS A 49 -1.88 -2.37 12.81
CA LYS A 49 -1.07 -3.54 12.49
C LYS A 49 -1.93 -4.74 12.06
N GLY A 50 -1.57 -5.38 10.95
CA GLY A 50 -2.25 -6.59 10.45
C GLY A 50 -3.63 -6.32 9.83
N LYS A 51 -3.95 -5.06 9.54
CA LYS A 51 -5.15 -4.69 8.79
C LYS A 51 -4.94 -4.78 7.28
N PHE A 52 -3.71 -4.56 6.84
CA PHE A 52 -3.34 -4.53 5.43
C PHE A 52 -2.10 -5.39 5.18
N LYS A 53 -2.02 -5.91 3.96
CA LYS A 53 -0.84 -6.60 3.44
C LYS A 53 -0.34 -5.87 2.21
N VAL A 54 0.93 -5.50 2.23
CA VAL A 54 1.63 -4.90 1.09
C VAL A 54 2.52 -5.96 0.43
N SER A 55 2.59 -5.94 -0.89
CA SER A 55 3.42 -6.87 -1.68
C SER A 55 3.79 -6.26 -3.03
N MET A 56 4.83 -6.82 -3.67
CA MET A 56 5.13 -6.51 -5.06
C MET A 56 4.17 -7.25 -6.00
N ALA A 57 3.70 -6.59 -7.05
CA ALA A 57 2.93 -7.21 -8.12
C ALA A 57 3.86 -7.73 -9.22
N ASP A 58 3.67 -8.99 -9.62
CA ASP A 58 4.58 -9.75 -10.49
C ASP A 58 4.75 -9.17 -11.91
N PHE A 59 3.81 -8.37 -12.39
CA PHE A 59 3.75 -7.98 -13.80
C PHE A 59 4.20 -6.54 -14.09
N ALA A 60 4.51 -5.71 -13.09
CA ALA A 60 4.63 -4.27 -13.33
C ALA A 60 5.53 -3.46 -12.38
N LEU A 61 6.43 -4.07 -11.58
CA LEU A 61 7.18 -3.34 -10.54
C LEU A 61 6.24 -2.41 -9.75
N SER A 62 5.11 -2.95 -9.33
CA SER A 62 4.00 -2.18 -8.77
C SER A 62 3.70 -2.63 -7.36
N LEU A 63 3.19 -1.72 -6.54
CA LEU A 63 2.80 -2.02 -5.17
C LEU A 63 1.35 -2.53 -5.14
N LYS A 64 1.14 -3.71 -4.56
CA LYS A 64 -0.18 -4.26 -4.28
C LYS A 64 -0.46 -4.15 -2.79
N ILE A 65 -1.60 -3.56 -2.43
CA ILE A 65 -2.09 -3.53 -1.05
C ILE A 65 -3.45 -4.22 -1.00
N GLU A 66 -3.67 -5.00 0.04
CA GLU A 66 -4.91 -5.72 0.29
C GLU A 66 -5.35 -5.54 1.75
N ARG A 67 -6.64 -5.29 1.97
CA ARG A 67 -7.23 -5.24 3.32
C ARG A 67 -7.60 -6.65 3.77
N ILE A 68 -7.05 -7.10 4.89
CA ILE A 68 -7.19 -8.48 5.38
C ILE A 68 -7.93 -8.62 6.72
N SER A 69 -8.22 -7.53 7.45
CA SER A 69 -9.05 -7.55 8.68
C SER A 69 -9.72 -6.22 9.04
#